data_AF-A0A3M0PE20-F1
#
_entry.id   AF-A0A3M0PE20-F1
#
_cell.length_a   1.000
_cell.length_b   1.000
_cell.length_c   1.000
_cell.angle_alpha   90.00
_cell.angle_beta   90.00
_cell.angle_gamma   90.00
#
_symmetry.space_group_name_H-M   'P 1'
#
loop_
_entity.id
_entity.type
_entity.pdbx_description
1 polymer ?
#
loop_
_entity_poly.entity_id
_entity_poly.type
_entity_poly.pdbx_seq_one_letter_code
_entity_poly.pdbx_strand_id
1 'polypeptide(L)'
;MINEDFLRWQEETFKAIELWTIRLKNEALKQDTYKGAINYLEINYPSPICAYEGSPSEQFQSVIRSMFEEAKKMVYDEAQSQEIKHSK
;
A
#
# COMPACT_ATOMS: atom_id res chain seq x y z
N MET A 1 11.52 29.97 -7.75
CA MET A 1 10.67 29.16 -8.66
C MET A 1 11.11 27.72 -8.46
N ILE A 2 10.18 26.82 -8.14
CA ILE A 2 10.50 25.38 -8.04
C ILE A 2 10.83 24.88 -9.45
N ASN A 3 11.91 24.10 -9.60
CA ASN A 3 12.32 23.55 -10.88
C ASN A 3 11.20 22.61 -11.44
N GLU A 4 10.88 22.71 -12.73
CA GLU A 4 9.96 21.81 -13.43
C GLU A 4 10.33 20.32 -13.23
N ASP A 5 11.61 20.01 -13.14
CA ASP A 5 12.10 18.65 -12.85
C ASP A 5 11.60 18.15 -11.49
N PHE A 6 11.53 19.03 -10.50
CA PHE A 6 11.05 18.68 -9.16
C PHE A 6 9.54 18.44 -9.16
N LEU A 7 8.77 19.25 -9.90
CA LEU A 7 7.32 19.04 -10.05
C LEU A 7 7.04 17.72 -10.76
N ARG A 8 7.78 17.41 -11.83
CA ARG A 8 7.65 16.13 -12.55
C ARG A 8 7.98 14.94 -11.64
N TRP A 9 9.06 15.05 -10.88
CA TRP A 9 9.43 14.02 -9.91
C TRP A 9 8.32 13.78 -8.86
N GLN A 10 7.63 14.83 -8.40
CA GLN A 10 6.50 14.69 -7.47
C GLN A 10 5.35 13.91 -8.10
N GLU A 11 4.95 14.27 -9.32
CA GLU A 11 3.86 13.57 -10.06
C GLU A 11 4.19 12.10 -10.30
N GLU A 12 5.43 11.81 -10.73
CA GLU A 12 5.92 10.45 -10.93
C GLU A 12 5.94 9.66 -9.61
N THR A 13 6.31 10.31 -8.51
CA THR A 13 6.33 9.68 -7.18
C THR A 13 4.91 9.33 -6.72
N PHE A 14 3.93 10.22 -6.90
CA PHE A 14 2.53 9.92 -6.55
C PHE A 14 1.97 8.75 -7.36
N LYS A 15 2.27 8.72 -8.67
CA LYS A 15 1.88 7.60 -9.52
C LYS A 15 2.56 6.29 -9.10
N ALA A 16 3.83 6.37 -8.72
CA ALA A 16 4.57 5.21 -8.24
C ALA A 16 3.98 4.66 -6.93
N ILE A 17 3.59 5.54 -5.99
CA ILE A 17 2.92 5.14 -4.75
C ILE A 17 1.66 4.32 -5.06
N GLU A 18 0.77 4.81 -5.92
CA GLU A 18 -0.44 4.10 -6.32
C GLU A 18 -0.13 2.72 -6.94
N LEU A 19 0.78 2.68 -7.91
CA LEU A 19 1.15 1.43 -8.61
C LEU A 19 1.76 0.40 -7.65
N TRP A 20 2.57 0.84 -6.69
CA TRP A 20 3.14 -0.04 -5.68
C TRP A 20 2.09 -0.53 -4.68
N THR A 21 1.12 0.29 -4.28
CA THR A 21 -0.02 -0.15 -3.45
C THR A 21 -0.82 -1.25 -4.16
N ILE A 22 -1.15 -1.06 -5.44
CA ILE A 22 -1.85 -2.07 -6.24
C ILE A 22 -1.01 -3.35 -6.35
N ARG A 23 0.31 -3.21 -6.55
CA ARG A 23 1.21 -4.35 -6.63
C ARG A 23 1.28 -5.12 -5.31
N LEU A 24 1.34 -4.44 -4.16
CA LEU A 24 1.28 -5.09 -2.85
C LEU A 24 0.02 -5.93 -2.70
N LYS A 25 -1.14 -5.38 -3.07
CA LYS A 25 -2.41 -6.14 -3.10
C LYS A 25 -2.32 -7.36 -4.03
N ASN A 26 -1.79 -7.19 -5.23
CA ASN A 26 -1.69 -8.29 -6.20
C ASN A 26 -0.75 -9.40 -5.72
N GLU A 27 0.39 -9.06 -5.10
CA GLU A 27 1.29 -10.04 -4.49
C GLU A 27 0.61 -10.76 -3.31
N ALA A 28 -0.14 -10.03 -2.48
CA ALA A 28 -0.91 -10.61 -1.39
C ALA A 28 -1.98 -11.60 -1.89
N LEU A 29 -2.70 -11.28 -2.98
CA LEU A 29 -3.70 -12.16 -3.56
C LEU A 29 -3.14 -13.41 -4.26
N LYS A 30 -1.81 -13.55 -4.37
CA LYS A 30 -1.19 -14.82 -4.80
C LYS A 30 -1.23 -15.90 -3.71
N GLN A 31 -1.55 -15.52 -2.46
CA GLN A 31 -1.72 -16.48 -1.38
C GLN A 31 -3.04 -17.25 -1.54
N ASP A 32 -3.07 -18.51 -1.14
CA ASP A 32 -4.19 -19.44 -1.39
C ASP A 32 -5.52 -19.03 -0.74
N THR A 33 -5.49 -18.15 0.27
CA THR A 33 -6.69 -17.71 1.00
C THR A 33 -6.63 -16.22 1.29
N TYR A 34 -7.80 -15.59 1.47
CA TYR A 34 -7.90 -14.21 1.94
C TYR A 34 -7.16 -13.98 3.25
N LYS A 35 -7.28 -14.92 4.20
CA LYS A 35 -6.53 -14.87 5.46
C LYS A 35 -5.02 -14.90 5.21
N GLY A 36 -4.56 -15.73 4.25
CA GLY A 36 -3.17 -15.79 3.81
C GLY A 36 -2.69 -14.47 3.19
N ALA A 37 -3.52 -13.84 2.36
CA ALA A 37 -3.23 -12.53 1.76
C ALA A 37 -3.07 -11.43 2.82
N ILE A 38 -3.97 -11.38 3.80
CA ILE A 38 -3.86 -10.44 4.92
C ILE A 38 -2.59 -10.70 5.74
N ASN A 39 -2.32 -11.97 6.08
CA ASN A 39 -1.14 -12.34 6.84
C ASN A 39 0.17 -12.00 6.10
N TYR A 40 0.19 -12.15 4.77
CA TYR A 40 1.33 -11.73 3.94
C TYR A 40 1.62 -10.23 4.09
N LEU A 41 0.59 -9.38 4.07
CA LEU A 41 0.75 -7.94 4.25
C LEU A 41 1.19 -7.58 5.67
N GLU A 42 0.67 -8.28 6.69
CA GLU A 42 1.03 -8.05 8.09
C GLU A 42 2.48 -8.45 8.41
N ILE A 43 2.95 -9.59 7.88
CA ILE A 43 4.34 -10.04 8.10
C ILE A 43 5.34 -9.13 7.41
N ASN A 44 4.99 -8.60 6.23
CA ASN A 44 5.85 -7.71 5.46
C ASN A 44 5.67 -6.23 5.83
N TYR A 45 4.81 -5.93 6.81
CA TYR A 45 4.50 -4.57 7.20
C TYR A 45 5.76 -3.87 7.76
N PRO A 46 6.13 -2.68 7.26
CA PRO A 46 7.34 -1.99 7.69
C PRO A 46 7.32 -1.64 9.18
N SER A 47 8.39 -1.96 9.90
CA SER A 47 8.55 -1.53 11.29
C SER A 47 8.61 0.00 11.39
N PRO A 48 7.96 0.64 12.39
CA PRO A 48 8.14 2.07 12.63
C PRO A 48 9.62 2.42 12.78
N ILE A 49 10.08 3.48 12.10
CA ILE A 49 11.29 4.17 12.53
C ILE A 49 10.96 4.88 13.85
N CYS A 50 11.67 4.55 14.92
CA CYS A 50 11.66 5.29 16.17
C CYS A 50 12.46 6.59 15.99
N ALA A 51 11.94 7.55 15.24
CA ALA A 51 12.52 8.89 15.16
C ALA A 51 11.40 9.93 15.29
N TYR A 52 11.63 10.89 16.19
CA TYR A 52 10.63 11.80 16.75
C TYR A 52 10.66 13.19 16.08
N GLU A 53 11.47 13.39 15.04
CA GLU A 53 11.78 14.74 14.53
C GLU A 53 10.85 15.21 13.41
N GLY A 54 9.97 14.34 12.90
CA GLY A 54 9.04 14.66 11.82
C GLY A 54 9.72 14.87 10.46
N SER A 55 10.89 14.25 10.26
CA SER A 55 11.72 14.45 9.07
C SER A 55 11.01 13.96 7.80
N PRO A 56 11.35 14.50 6.60
CA PRO A 56 10.75 14.02 5.35
C PRO A 56 10.88 12.51 5.13
N SER A 57 11.98 11.90 5.58
CA SER A 57 12.19 10.45 5.51
C SER A 57 11.23 9.67 6.42
N GLU A 58 10.96 10.17 7.62
CA GLU A 58 9.97 9.58 8.53
C GLU A 58 8.55 9.69 7.96
N GLN A 59 8.19 10.86 7.42
CA GLN A 59 6.90 11.05 6.77
C GLN A 59 6.74 10.14 5.56
N PHE A 60 7.79 9.99 4.75
CA PHE A 60 7.78 9.05 3.63
C PHE A 60 7.63 7.60 4.11
N GLN A 61 8.23 7.22 5.23
CA GLN A 61 7.99 5.89 5.81
C GLN A 61 6.53 5.70 6.24
N SER A 62 5.89 6.74 6.79
CA SER A 62 4.45 6.70 7.07
C SER A 62 3.64 6.49 5.80
N VAL A 63 4.03 7.08 4.67
CA VAL A 63 3.39 6.82 3.36
C VAL A 63 3.52 5.34 2.99
N ILE A 64 4.72 4.76 3.09
CA ILE A 64 4.93 3.33 2.80
C ILE A 64 4.02 2.45 3.67
N ARG A 65 3.90 2.76 4.96
CA ARG A 65 3.02 2.03 5.87
C ARG A 65 1.54 2.17 5.49
N SER A 66 1.09 3.38 5.12
CA SER A 66 -0.26 3.60 4.62
C SER A 66 -0.54 2.81 3.34
N MET A 67 0.44 2.63 2.45
CA MET A 67 0.29 1.78 1.27
C MET A 67 -0.04 0.33 1.63
N PHE A 68 0.53 -0.21 2.71
CA PHE A 68 0.18 -1.56 3.18
C PHE A 68 -1.25 -1.64 3.74
N GLU A 69 -1.68 -0.62 4.49
CA GLU A 69 -3.05 -0.55 5.00
C GLU A 69 -4.08 -0.42 3.86
N GLU A 70 -3.78 0.39 2.85
CA GLU A 70 -4.60 0.52 1.65
C GLU A 70 -4.65 -0.78 0.85
N ALA A 71 -3.51 -1.45 0.66
CA ALA A 71 -3.47 -2.76 0.00
C ALA A 71 -4.32 -3.79 0.76
N LYS A 72 -4.26 -3.78 2.11
CA LYS A 72 -5.09 -4.63 2.97
C LYS A 72 -6.58 -4.32 2.80
N LYS A 73 -6.97 -3.05 2.74
CA LYS A 73 -8.35 -2.65 2.42
C LYS A 73 -8.81 -3.17 1.06
N MET A 74 -7.98 -3.02 0.03
CA MET A 74 -8.30 -3.53 -1.32
C MET A 74 -8.48 -5.05 -1.35
N VAL A 75 -7.73 -5.81 -0.54
CA VAL A 75 -7.95 -7.27 -0.39
C VAL A 75 -9.32 -7.56 0.23
N TYR A 76 -9.74 -6.81 1.24
CA TYR A 76 -11.07 -6.96 1.84
C TYR A 76 -12.20 -6.65 0.86
N ASP A 77 -12.07 -5.55 0.11
CA ASP A 77 -13.07 -5.13 -0.87
C ASP A 77 -13.24 -6.19 -1.99
N GLU A 78 -12.14 -6.81 -2.43
CA GLU A 78 -12.16 -7.92 -3.38
C GLU A 78 -12.85 -9.15 -2.79
N ALA A 79 -12.53 -9.53 -1.55
CA ALA A 79 -13.14 -10.66 -0.86
C ALA A 79 -14.66 -10.51 -0.76
N GLN A 80 -15.11 -9.34 -0.30
CA GLN A 80 -16.53 -9.01 -0.18
C GLN A 80 -17.23 -9.04 -1.55
N SER A 81 -16.57 -8.53 -2.59
CA SER A 81 -17.11 -8.54 -3.95
C SER A 81 -17.29 -9.96 -4.51
N GLN A 82 -16.44 -10.91 -4.13
CA GLN A 82 -16.56 -12.31 -4.54
C GLN A 82 -17.68 -13.04 -3.78
N GLU A 83 -17.82 -12.78 -2.47
CA GLU A 83 -18.93 -13.35 -1.67
C GLU A 83 -20.31 -12.96 -2.23
N ILE A 84 -20.48 -11.69 -2.62
CA ILE A 84 -21.73 -11.20 -3.23
C ILE A 84 -22.02 -11.91 -4.57
N LYS A 85 -20.98 -12.23 -5.36
CA LYS A 85 -21.14 -12.94 -6.65
C LYS A 85 -21.52 -14.40 -6.47
N HIS A 86 -21.06 -15.06 -5.41
CA HIS A 86 -21.40 -16.47 -5.12
C HIS A 86 -22.75 -16.65 -4.43
N SER A 87 -23.34 -15.58 -3.88
CA SER A 87 -24.63 -15.62 -3.19
C SER A 87 -25.85 -15.35 -4.10
N LYS A 88 -25.67 -15.16 -5.41
CA LYS A 88 -26.72 -14.94 -6.41
C LYS A 88 -26.78 -16.09 -7.41
#